data_AF-A0A1H8WW65-F1
#
_entry.id   AF-A0A1H8WW65-F1
#
_cell.length_a   1.000
_cell.length_b   1.000
_cell.length_c   1.000
_cell.angle_alpha   90.00
_cell.angle_beta   90.00
_cell.angle_gamma   90.00
#
_symmetry.space_group_name_H-M   'P 1'
#
loop_
_entity.id
_entity.type
_entity.pdbx_description
1 polymer ?
#
loop_
_entity_poly.entity_id
_entity_poly.type
_entity_poly.pdbx_seq_one_letter_code
_entity_poly.pdbx_strand_id
1 'polypeptide(L)' 'MRIPYKYRRDSVQDGRERVPLFLQSDTKDGEHDARRELEDRFGDDVSLTDLREALVMIGLDHLDEVENKLEEWGYGMNFD' A
#
# COMPACT_ATOMS: atom_id res chain seq x y z
N MET A 1 -14.90 5.87 21.38
CA MET A 1 -14.99 5.13 20.09
C MET A 1 -14.72 6.14 18.98
N ARG A 2 -13.68 5.93 18.17
CA ARG A 2 -13.35 6.84 17.05
C ARG A 2 -14.10 6.35 15.81
N ILE A 3 -14.76 7.24 15.08
CA ILE A 3 -15.40 6.91 13.80
C ILE A 3 -14.33 6.37 12.84
N PRO A 4 -14.53 5.23 12.16
CA PRO A 4 -13.56 4.69 11.20
C PRO A 4 -13.19 5.69 10.10
N TYR A 5 -11.97 5.62 9.58
CA TYR A 5 -11.43 6.63 8.65
C TYR A 5 -12.29 6.83 7.38
N LYS A 6 -12.80 5.74 6.77
CA LYS A 6 -13.69 5.80 5.57
C LYS A 6 -14.92 6.70 5.79
N TYR A 7 -15.45 6.77 7.01
CA TYR A 7 -16.64 7.57 7.35
C TYR A 7 -16.33 8.97 7.90
N ARG A 8 -15.05 9.33 8.04
CA ARG A 8 -14.63 10.66 8.54
C ARG A 8 -14.23 11.64 7.43
N ARG A 9 -14.30 11.21 6.17
CA ARG A 9 -13.83 11.97 5.00
C ARG A 9 -14.95 12.09 3.98
N ASP A 10 -14.89 13.14 3.17
CA ASP A 10 -15.80 13.40 2.05
C ASP A 10 -15.26 12.78 0.74
N SER A 11 -13.94 12.68 0.59
CA SER A 11 -13.27 12.03 -0.54
C SER A 11 -12.06 11.20 -0.12
N VAL A 12 -11.60 10.31 -1.00
CA VAL A 12 -10.38 9.50 -0.77
C VAL A 12 -9.10 10.34 -0.72
N GLN A 13 -9.13 11.60 -1.16
CA GLN A 13 -7.97 12.49 -1.17
C GLN A 13 -7.88 13.38 0.08
N ASP A 14 -8.93 13.41 0.91
CA ASP A 14 -9.02 14.37 2.00
C ASP A 14 -7.92 14.18 3.05
N GLY A 15 -7.23 15.29 3.34
CA GLY A 15 -6.15 15.32 4.32
C GLY A 15 -4.89 14.56 3.88
N ARG A 16 -4.75 14.24 2.59
CA ARG A 16 -3.57 13.57 2.03
C ARG A 16 -2.72 14.52 1.22
N GLU A 17 -1.42 14.34 1.33
CA GLU A 17 -0.45 14.98 0.45
C GLU A 17 -0.36 14.23 -0.88
N ARG A 18 -0.27 14.96 -1.99
CA ARG A 18 -0.14 14.35 -3.32
C ARG A 18 1.30 13.89 -3.52
N VAL A 19 1.50 12.58 -3.63
CA VAL A 19 2.81 11.96 -3.92
C VAL A 19 2.77 11.19 -5.24
N PRO A 20 3.65 11.48 -6.21
CA PRO A 20 3.79 10.66 -7.41
C PRO A 20 4.53 9.36 -7.08
N LEU A 21 3.91 8.20 -7.35
CA LEU A 21 4.48 6.88 -7.09
C LEU A 21 4.59 6.10 -8.41
N PHE A 22 5.80 5.65 -8.73
CA PHE A 22 6.08 4.76 -9.85
C PHE A 22 6.31 3.35 -9.33
N LEU A 23 5.63 2.37 -9.92
CA LEU A 23 5.71 0.96 -9.56
C LEU A 23 6.21 0.14 -10.75
N GLN A 24 6.93 -0.95 -10.45
CA GLN A 24 7.21 -1.98 -11.45
C GLN A 24 5.90 -2.64 -11.91
N SER A 25 5.91 -3.25 -13.11
CA SER A 25 4.71 -3.91 -13.68
C SER A 25 4.12 -4.92 -12.72
N ASP A 26 4.96 -5.78 -12.16
CA ASP A 26 4.52 -6.91 -11.35
C ASP A 26 3.92 -6.43 -10.03
N THR A 27 4.47 -5.36 -9.45
CA THR A 27 3.90 -4.71 -8.27
C THR A 27 2.53 -4.09 -8.59
N LYS A 28 2.40 -3.44 -9.75
CA LYS A 28 1.13 -2.83 -10.17
C LYS A 28 0.05 -3.88 -10.40
N ASP A 29 0.40 -5.02 -11.00
CA ASP A 29 -0.53 -6.14 -11.18
C ASP A 29 -0.90 -6.76 -9.84
N GLY A 30 0.07 -6.90 -8.92
CA GLY A 30 -0.18 -7.32 -7.54
C GLY A 30 -1.14 -6.41 -6.78
N GLU A 31 -1.09 -5.08 -6.97
CA GLU A 31 -2.09 -4.17 -6.40
C GLU A 31 -3.50 -4.43 -6.94
N HIS A 32 -3.62 -4.74 -8.23
CA HIS A 32 -4.92 -5.05 -8.83
C HIS A 32 -5.51 -6.34 -8.28
N ASP A 33 -4.67 -7.36 -8.06
CA ASP A 33 -5.09 -8.65 -7.52
C ASP A 33 -5.45 -8.54 -6.03
N ALA A 34 -4.60 -7.88 -5.23
CA ALA A 34 -4.89 -7.62 -3.83
C ALA A 34 -6.19 -6.82 -3.64
N ARG A 35 -6.43 -5.83 -4.49
CA ARG A 35 -7.68 -5.06 -4.45
C ARG A 35 -8.89 -5.95 -4.71
N ARG A 36 -8.87 -6.77 -5.77
CA ARG A 36 -9.96 -7.69 -6.11
C ARG A 36 -10.24 -8.67 -4.97
N GLU A 37 -9.20 -9.27 -4.40
CA GLU A 37 -9.34 -10.18 -3.26
C GLU A 37 -10.02 -9.50 -2.07
N LEU A 38 -9.62 -8.26 -1.75
CA LEU A 38 -10.21 -7.52 -0.63
C LEU A 38 -11.65 -7.08 -0.93
N GLU A 39 -11.96 -6.67 -2.16
CA GLU A 39 -13.32 -6.37 -2.60
C GLU A 39 -14.25 -7.58 -2.45
N ASP A 40 -13.80 -8.76 -2.87
CA ASP A 40 -14.54 -10.02 -2.71
C ASP A 40 -14.75 -10.36 -1.22
N ARG A 41 -13.74 -10.14 -0.37
CA ARG A 41 -13.80 -10.41 1.07
C ARG A 41 -14.70 -9.46 1.83
N PHE A 42 -14.71 -8.17 1.45
CA PHE A 42 -15.56 -7.16 2.08
C PHE A 42 -16.99 -7.14 1.50
N GLY A 43 -17.16 -7.63 0.28
CA GLY A 43 -18.40 -7.46 -0.48
C GLY A 43 -18.69 -5.99 -0.83
N ASP A 44 -17.65 -5.15 -0.94
CA ASP A 44 -17.74 -3.71 -1.20
C ASP A 44 -16.46 -3.23 -1.92
N ASP A 45 -16.56 -2.09 -2.61
CA ASP A 45 -15.45 -1.49 -3.35
C ASP A 45 -14.32 -1.04 -2.41
N VAL A 46 -13.08 -1.25 -2.85
CA VAL A 46 -11.87 -0.80 -2.15
C VAL A 46 -11.18 0.27 -2.98
N SER A 47 -11.10 1.48 -2.46
CA SER A 47 -10.35 2.54 -3.13
C SER A 47 -8.88 2.14 -3.27
N LEU A 48 -8.32 2.24 -4.48
CA LEU A 48 -6.89 2.00 -4.71
C LEU A 48 -6.02 2.96 -3.88
N THR A 49 -6.49 4.19 -3.64
CA THR A 49 -5.79 5.15 -2.77
C THR A 49 -5.79 4.68 -1.32
N ASP A 50 -6.88 4.06 -0.84
CA ASP A 50 -6.90 3.46 0.50
C ASP A 50 -6.01 2.24 0.61
N LEU A 51 -6.06 1.36 -0.40
CA LEU A 51 -5.23 0.17 -0.43
C LEU A 51 -3.74 0.54 -0.35
N ARG A 52 -3.30 1.49 -1.18
CA ARG A 52 -1.91 1.96 -1.17
C ARG A 52 -1.49 2.54 0.17
N GLU A 53 -2.33 3.39 0.76
CA GLU A 53 -2.06 3.95 2.09
C GLU A 53 -1.93 2.85 3.13
N ALA A 54 -2.86 1.89 3.15
CA ALA A 54 -2.83 0.77 4.09
C ALA A 54 -1.58 -0.09 3.91
N LEU A 55 -1.19 -0.40 2.67
CA LEU A 55 0.04 -1.14 2.37
C LEU A 55 1.28 -0.37 2.85
N VAL A 56 1.34 0.94 2.64
CA VAL A 56 2.45 1.78 3.13
C VAL A 56 2.48 1.81 4.66
N MET A 57 1.33 2.01 5.32
CA MET A 57 1.25 2.05 6.78
C MET A 57 1.72 0.73 7.40
N ILE A 58 1.25 -0.42 6.89
CA ILE A 58 1.69 -1.72 7.38
C ILE A 58 3.17 -1.96 7.08
N GLY A 59 3.66 -1.58 5.90
CA GLY A 59 5.08 -1.67 5.58
C GLY A 59 5.97 -0.82 6.52
N LEU A 60 5.51 0.37 6.92
CA LEU A 60 6.20 1.20 7.90
C LEU A 60 6.24 0.58 9.30
N ASP A 61 5.25 -0.25 9.64
CA ASP A 61 5.22 -1.00 10.90
C ASP A 61 5.99 -2.33 10.82
N HIS A 62 6.42 -2.76 9.63
CA HIS A 62 7.10 -4.05 9.36
C HIS A 62 8.41 -3.84 8.60
N LEU A 63 9.27 -2.96 9.14
CA LEU A 63 10.53 -2.57 8.49
C LEU A 63 11.47 -3.74 8.23
N ASP A 64 11.48 -4.79 9.06
CA ASP A 64 12.32 -5.98 8.85
C ASP A 64 11.94 -6.71 7.53
N GLU A 65 10.66 -6.80 7.20
CA GLU A 65 10.19 -7.40 5.94
C GLU A 65 10.52 -6.50 4.74
N VAL A 66 10.43 -5.18 4.93
CA VAL A 66 10.82 -4.19 3.91
C VAL A 66 12.33 -4.25 3.66
N GLU A 67 13.15 -4.37 4.72
CA GLU A 67 14.59 -4.52 4.63
C GLU A 67 14.95 -5.77 3.82
N ASN A 68 14.37 -6.93 4.15
CA ASN A 68 14.58 -8.15 3.36
C ASN A 68 14.26 -7.95 1.87
N LYS A 69 13.18 -7.24 1.53
CA LYS A 69 12.83 -6.95 0.13
C LYS A 69 13.84 -6.02 -0.54
N LEU A 70 14.37 -5.04 0.19
CA LEU A 70 15.42 -4.14 -0.31
C LEU A 70 16.74 -4.89 -0.48
N GLU A 71 17.11 -5.77 0.43
CA GLU A 71 18.28 -6.64 0.30
C GLU A 71 18.17 -7.55 -0.94
N GLU A 72 16.99 -8.13 -1.21
CA GLU A 72 16.74 -8.88 -2.45
C GLU A 72 16.98 -8.03 -3.71
N TRP A 73 16.74 -6.71 -3.64
CA TRP A 73 17.04 -5.77 -4.73
C TRP A 73 18.51 -5.33 -4.79
N GLY A 74 19.33 -5.81 -3.85
CA GLY A 74 20.77 -5.56 -3.78
C GLY A 74 21.17 -4.40 -2.87
N TYR A 75 20.25 -3.82 -2.09
CA TYR A 75 20.66 -2.87 -1.06
C TYR A 75 21.57 -3.57 -0.04
N GLY A 76 22.67 -2.91 0.35
CA GLY A 76 23.67 -3.47 1.28
C GLY A 76 24.68 -4.44 0.65
N MET A 77 24.54 -4.81 -0.62
CA MET A 77 25.52 -5.65 -1.31
C MET A 77 26.73 -4.83 -1.79
N ASN A 78 27.94 -5.34 -1.51
CA ASN A 78 29.19 -4.84 -2.07
C ASN A 78 29.78 -5.91 -3.00
N PHE A 79 30.27 -5.50 -4.16
CA PHE A 79 30.81 -6.40 -5.20
C PHE A 79 32.33 -6.24 -5.39
N ASP A 80 33.03 -5.86 -4.33
CA ASP A 80 34.50 -5.77 -4.32
C ASP A 80 35.17 -7.14 -4.48
#